data_AF-A0A5K1F7H3-F1
#
_entry.id   AF-A0A5K1F7H3-F1
#
_cell.length_a   1.000
_cell.length_b   1.000
_cell.length_c   1.000
_cell.angle_alpha   90.00
_cell.angle_beta   90.00
_cell.angle_gamma   90.00
#
_symmetry.space_group_name_H-M   'P 1'
#
loop_
_entity.id
_entity.type
_entity.pdbx_description
1 polymer ?
#
loop_
_entity_poly.entity_id
_entity_poly.type
_entity_poly.pdbx_seq_one_letter_code
_entity_poly.pdbx_strand_id
1 'polypeptide(L)' 'GANTLAVDVNGKTALQVGVDTGTINDEELFNALSEANR' A
#
# COMPACT_ATOMS: atom_id res chain seq x y z
N GLY A 1 -2.18 6.64 13.79
CA GLY A 1 -1.48 5.92 12.71
C GLY A 1 -2.52 5.38 11.75
N ALA A 2 -2.25 5.42 10.45
CA ALA A 2 -3.12 4.78 9.46
C ALA A 2 -3.03 3.26 9.59
N ASN A 3 -4.16 2.56 9.49
CA ASN A 3 -4.19 1.10 9.49
C ASN A 3 -3.89 0.58 8.07
N THR A 4 -2.69 0.07 7.85
CA THR A 4 -2.22 -0.44 6.55
C THR A 4 -2.91 -1.72 6.11
N LEU A 5 -3.61 -2.40 7.03
CA LEU A 5 -4.42 -3.60 6.76
C LEU A 5 -5.88 -3.27 6.49
N ALA A 6 -6.30 -2.00 6.62
CA ALA A 6 -7.64 -1.60 6.25
C ALA A 6 -7.85 -1.78 4.75
N VAL A 7 -8.99 -2.36 4.39
CA VAL A 7 -9.39 -2.60 3.01
C VAL A 7 -10.58 -1.73 2.63
N ASP A 8 -10.67 -1.38 1.36
CA ASP A 8 -11.81 -0.67 0.78
C ASP A 8 -13.03 -1.60 0.59
N VAL A 9 -14.10 -1.07 -0.03
CA VAL A 9 -15.33 -1.82 -0.34
C VAL A 9 -15.10 -3.02 -1.28
N ASN A 10 -13.95 -3.06 -1.98
CA ASN A 10 -13.55 -4.12 -2.90
C ASN A 10 -12.55 -5.09 -2.26
N GLY A 11 -12.19 -4.90 -0.98
CA GLY A 11 -11.18 -5.73 -0.31
C GLY A 11 -9.72 -5.35 -0.64
N LYS A 12 -9.48 -4.19 -1.25
CA LYS A 12 -8.12 -3.72 -1.59
C LYS A 12 -7.55 -2.82 -0.51
N THR A 13 -6.28 -3.02 -0.17
CA THR A 13 -5.56 -2.10 0.74
C THR A 13 -5.15 -0.83 0.01
N ALA A 14 -4.80 0.22 0.77
CA ALA A 14 -4.30 1.47 0.19
C ALA A 14 -3.06 1.26 -0.71
N LEU A 15 -2.17 0.33 -0.34
CA LEU A 15 -0.99 -0.03 -1.14
C LEU A 15 -1.40 -0.66 -2.47
N GLN A 16 -2.37 -1.57 -2.44
CA GLN A 16 -2.87 -2.23 -3.65
C GLN A 16 -3.50 -1.22 -4.62
N VAL A 17 -4.29 -0.29 -4.11
CA VAL A 17 -4.89 0.79 -4.92
C VAL A 17 -3.80 1.71 -5.49
N GLY A 18 -2.76 2.01 -4.73
CA GLY A 18 -1.63 2.82 -5.19
C GLY A 18 -0.90 2.19 -6.38
N VAL A 19 -0.69 0.88 -6.36
CA VAL A 19 -0.11 0.13 -7.48
C VAL A 19 -1.05 0.12 -8.69
N ASP A 20 -2.33 -0.21 -8.48
CA ASP A 20 -3.32 -0.31 -9.57
C ASP A 20 -3.54 1.01 -10.31
N THR A 21 -3.43 2.13 -9.59
CA THR A 21 -3.61 3.48 -10.15
C THR A 21 -2.32 4.06 -10.74
N GLY A 22 -1.18 3.39 -10.57
CA GLY A 22 0.14 3.91 -10.94
C GLY A 22 0.61 5.07 -10.05
N THR A 23 -0.03 5.28 -8.91
CA THR A 23 0.37 6.30 -7.92
C THR A 23 1.63 5.89 -7.18
N ILE A 24 1.86 4.58 -7.03
CA ILE A 24 3.02 3.98 -6.36
C ILE A 24 3.74 3.10 -7.38
N ASN A 25 5.04 3.29 -7.53
CA ASN A 25 5.91 2.38 -8.28
C ASN A 25 6.53 1.29 -7.39
N ASP A 26 7.15 0.28 -8.00
CA ASP A 26 7.71 -0.89 -7.28
C ASP A 26 8.76 -0.51 -6.21
N GLU A 27 9.50 0.57 -6.42
CA GLU A 27 10.53 1.06 -5.50
C GLU A 27 9.90 1.73 -4.27
N GLU A 28 8.86 2.53 -4.48
CA GLU A 28 8.05 3.14 -3.43
C GLU A 28 7.27 2.08 -2.63
N LEU A 29 6.75 1.05 -3.30
CA LEU A 29 6.11 -0.09 -2.65
C LEU A 29 7.09 -0.84 -1.75
N PHE A 30 8.31 -1.10 -2.25
CA PHE A 30 9.36 -1.77 -1.49
C PHE A 30 9.72 -0.98 -0.22
N ASN A 31 9.89 0.34 -0.35
CA ASN A 31 10.18 1.20 0.80
C ASN A 31 9.03 1.20 1.82
N ALA A 32 7.78 1.32 1.35
CA ALA A 32 6.61 1.29 2.23
C ALA A 32 6.48 -0.02 3.02
N LEU A 33 6.78 -1.16 2.38
CA LEU A 33 6.76 -2.48 3.02
C LEU A 33 7.96 -2.69 3.96
N SER A 34 9.15 -2.20 3.59
CA SER A 34 10.36 -2.29 4.41
C SER A 34 10.24 -1.47 5.70
N GLU A 35 9.68 -0.26 5.62
CA GLU A 35 9.41 0.58 6.79
C GLU A 35 8.31 0.02 7.69
N ALA A 36 7.26 -0.57 7.11
CA ALA A 36 6.18 -1.19 7.88
C ALA A 36 6.62 -2.44 8.67
N ASN A 37 7.75 -3.07 8.27
CA ASN A 37 8.27 -4.30 8.86
C ASN A 37 9.42 -4.05 9.86
N ARG A 38 9.69 -2.79 10.22
CA ARG A 38 10.74 -2.37 11.15
C ARG A 38 10.17 -1.91 12.48
#